data_AF-A0A2W1B5Z6-F1
#
_entry.id   AF-A0A2W1B5Z6-F1
#
_cell.length_a   1.000
_cell.length_b   1.000
_cell.length_c   1.000
_cell.angle_alpha   90.00
_cell.angle_beta   90.00
_cell.angle_gamma   90.00
#
_symmetry.space_group_name_H-M   'P 1'
#
loop_
_entity.id
_entity.type
_entity.pdbx_description
1 polymer ?
#
loop_
_entity_poly.entity_id
_entity_poly.type
_entity_poly.pdbx_seq_one_letter_code
_entity_poly.pdbx_strand_id
1 'polypeptide(L)'
;MLFDIPNQPLFGGLREDWLLSYSFSKFIETGDYSWPALLPMVQSTVVSMNLLDDYIKNMGDKIEGFILTGGSKRGWTTWLTAAMDERIKGIVPIAFDNLNIAEQMQHQLSFWGSFSPSIREYVERGILDDLDNPVKRDLLQYIDPFTYRMDLEVPKLIVVGRNDPHWPIDASKLYVDDLPGYFSMVYAPNARHGTEVFRVTQAISSMIYHINTSEEFPALSCKIVSFEEGARIQPVVKRGDAKMNELRLFTSSSPDGDFRKSRFEFEIINETQLIELSFGLPTAYYIEGVFTFGGKELLISTPTVVFGK
;
A
#
# COMPACT_ATOMS: atom_id res chain seq x y z
N MET A 1 -17.48 9.36 -5.83
CA MET A 1 -16.08 9.82 -5.74
C MET A 1 -16.07 11.05 -4.86
N LEU A 2 -15.27 11.07 -3.80
CA LEU A 2 -15.10 12.24 -2.94
C LEU A 2 -13.91 13.04 -3.46
N PHE A 3 -14.15 14.29 -3.86
CA PHE A 3 -13.10 15.21 -4.29
C PHE A 3 -12.71 16.10 -3.12
N ASP A 4 -11.48 16.63 -3.17
CA ASP A 4 -11.03 17.70 -2.27
C ASP A 4 -11.17 17.39 -0.78
N ILE A 5 -10.73 16.19 -0.37
CA ILE A 5 -10.52 15.83 1.04
C ILE A 5 -9.00 15.70 1.29
N PRO A 6 -8.37 16.60 2.08
CA PRO A 6 -8.93 17.84 2.61
C PRO A 6 -9.09 18.89 1.49
N ASN A 7 -10.00 19.86 1.68
CA ASN A 7 -10.21 20.92 0.72
C ASN A 7 -9.09 21.95 0.86
N GLN A 8 -8.10 21.86 -0.02
CA GLN A 8 -6.83 22.57 0.05
C GLN A 8 -6.73 23.62 -1.08
N PRO A 9 -6.02 24.75 -0.86
CA PRO A 9 -5.01 24.97 0.17
C PRO A 9 -5.58 25.41 1.52
N LEU A 10 -4.85 25.11 2.60
CA LEU A 10 -5.16 25.54 3.97
C LEU A 10 -3.96 26.23 4.63
N PHE A 11 -4.16 26.86 5.79
CA PHE A 11 -3.10 27.45 6.63
C PHE A 11 -2.10 28.34 5.85
N GLY A 12 -2.64 29.27 5.05
CA GLY A 12 -1.79 30.20 4.30
C GLY A 12 -1.18 29.62 3.02
N GLY A 13 -1.84 28.63 2.39
CA GLY A 13 -1.45 28.14 1.05
C GLY A 13 -0.91 26.72 1.01
N LEU A 14 -0.81 26.03 2.15
CA LEU A 14 -0.25 24.68 2.23
C LEU A 14 -1.16 23.66 1.55
N ARG A 15 -0.52 22.69 0.89
CA ARG A 15 -1.14 21.59 0.15
C ARG A 15 -0.37 20.30 0.39
N GLU A 16 -1.02 19.16 0.18
CA GLU A 16 -0.39 17.83 0.15
C GLU A 16 0.47 17.56 1.40
N ASP A 17 1.72 17.07 1.24
CA ASP A 17 2.59 16.73 2.38
C ASP A 17 2.94 17.94 3.24
N TRP A 18 3.04 19.14 2.66
CA TRP A 18 3.28 20.37 3.43
C TRP A 18 2.12 20.69 4.39
N LEU A 19 0.90 20.38 3.96
CA LEU A 19 -0.30 20.54 4.78
C LEU A 19 -0.32 19.50 5.90
N LEU A 20 -0.11 18.22 5.57
CA LEU A 20 -0.10 17.15 6.58
C LEU A 20 1.02 17.36 7.59
N SER A 21 2.25 17.64 7.13
CA SER A 21 3.39 17.84 8.01
C SER A 21 3.20 19.04 8.93
N TYR A 22 2.64 20.15 8.44
CA TYR A 22 2.29 21.29 9.31
C TYR A 22 1.25 20.91 10.38
N SER A 23 0.23 20.15 9.99
CA SER A 23 -0.81 19.70 10.91
C SER A 23 -0.24 18.79 12.01
N PHE A 24 0.71 17.91 11.66
CA PHE A 24 1.37 17.03 12.62
C PHE A 24 2.34 17.79 13.52
N SER A 25 3.07 18.78 13.01
CA SER A 25 3.94 19.60 13.86
C SER A 25 3.12 20.38 14.89
N LYS A 26 1.92 20.85 14.53
CA LYS A 26 1.02 21.51 15.48
C LYS A 26 0.51 20.57 16.56
N PHE A 27 0.22 19.32 16.22
CA PHE A 27 -0.07 18.30 17.23
C PHE A 27 1.12 18.10 18.17
N ILE A 28 2.34 17.96 17.65
CA ILE A 28 3.55 17.78 18.47
C ILE A 28 3.79 18.99 19.40
N GLU A 29 3.51 20.21 18.92
CA GLU A 29 3.64 21.45 19.71
C GLU A 29 2.59 21.59 20.83
N THR A 30 1.38 21.09 20.61
CA THR A 30 0.20 21.44 21.43
C THR A 30 -0.43 20.27 22.18
N GLY A 31 -0.25 19.05 21.70
CA GLY A 31 -0.99 17.86 22.15
C GLY A 31 -2.46 17.81 21.72
N ASP A 32 -2.94 18.74 20.89
CA ASP A 32 -4.35 18.82 20.51
C ASP A 32 -4.66 17.94 19.29
N TYR A 33 -5.41 16.86 19.52
CA TYR A 33 -5.82 15.86 18.53
C TYR A 33 -6.69 16.38 17.39
N SER A 34 -7.18 17.62 17.45
CA SER A 34 -7.87 18.24 16.32
C SER A 34 -6.92 18.69 15.20
N TRP A 35 -5.62 18.74 15.47
CA TRP A 35 -4.63 19.17 14.48
C TRP A 35 -4.34 18.17 13.36
N PRO A 36 -4.05 16.88 13.60
CA PRO A 36 -3.60 15.98 12.55
C PRO A 36 -4.65 15.85 11.44
N ALA A 37 -4.37 16.41 10.26
CA ALA A 37 -5.37 16.58 9.20
C ALA A 37 -5.92 15.26 8.63
N LEU A 38 -5.26 14.12 8.87
CA LEU A 38 -5.77 12.80 8.52
C LEU A 38 -7.07 12.45 9.25
N LEU A 39 -7.24 12.88 10.50
CA LEU A 39 -8.44 12.58 11.30
C LEU A 39 -9.69 13.22 10.67
N PRO A 40 -9.73 14.53 10.37
CA PRO A 40 -10.86 15.10 9.67
C PRO A 40 -11.02 14.56 8.24
N MET A 41 -9.96 14.08 7.57
CA MET A 41 -10.11 13.38 6.28
C MET A 41 -10.86 12.05 6.42
N VAL A 42 -10.53 11.25 7.44
CA VAL A 42 -11.25 10.00 7.78
C VAL A 42 -12.70 10.31 8.14
N GLN A 43 -12.92 11.26 9.04
CA GLN A 43 -14.27 11.70 9.44
C GLN A 43 -15.09 12.18 8.24
N SER A 44 -14.50 12.95 7.33
CA SER A 44 -15.19 13.41 6.11
C SER A 44 -15.62 12.24 5.22
N THR A 45 -14.82 11.18 5.16
CA THR A 45 -15.16 9.96 4.43
C THR A 45 -16.33 9.23 5.09
N VAL A 46 -16.30 9.06 6.42
CA VAL A 46 -17.39 8.43 7.20
C VAL A 46 -18.70 9.22 7.09
N VAL A 47 -18.64 10.55 7.25
CA VAL A 47 -19.81 11.43 7.11
C VAL A 47 -20.40 11.33 5.70
N SER A 48 -19.56 11.25 4.68
CA SER A 48 -20.03 11.06 3.30
C SER A 48 -20.75 9.73 3.11
N MET A 49 -20.25 8.64 3.73
CA MET A 49 -20.94 7.34 3.74
C MET A 49 -22.28 7.41 4.48
N ASN A 50 -22.37 8.14 5.60
CA ASN A 50 -23.64 8.35 6.32
C ASN A 50 -24.68 9.06 5.45
N LEU A 51 -24.26 10.13 4.75
CA LEU A 51 -25.16 10.87 3.85
C LEU A 51 -25.68 9.99 2.71
N LEU A 52 -24.82 9.14 2.15
CA LEU A 52 -25.22 8.18 1.11
C LEU A 52 -26.21 7.15 1.67
N ASP A 53 -25.95 6.60 2.84
CA ASP A 53 -26.81 5.61 3.49
C ASP A 53 -28.21 6.21 3.79
N ASP A 54 -28.26 7.40 4.38
CA ASP A 54 -29.51 8.12 4.64
C ASP A 54 -30.29 8.43 3.35
N TYR A 55 -29.59 8.87 2.30
CA TYR A 55 -30.20 9.18 1.00
C TYR A 55 -30.81 7.92 0.35
N ILE A 56 -30.06 6.83 0.28
CA ILE A 56 -30.51 5.56 -0.31
C ILE A 56 -31.68 4.98 0.50
N LYS A 57 -31.61 5.04 1.83
CA LYS A 57 -32.68 4.61 2.72
C LYS A 57 -33.98 5.38 2.50
N ASN A 58 -33.91 6.69 2.29
CA ASN A 58 -35.09 7.52 1.99
C ASN A 58 -35.71 7.20 0.62
N MET A 59 -34.98 6.56 -0.29
CA MET A 59 -35.50 6.05 -1.55
C MET A 59 -36.10 4.63 -1.43
N GLY A 60 -36.10 4.03 -0.24
CA GLY A 60 -36.62 2.68 0.01
C GLY A 60 -35.65 1.55 -0.32
N ASP A 61 -34.35 1.85 -0.43
CA ASP A 61 -33.29 0.88 -0.70
C ASP A 61 -32.25 0.89 0.44
N LYS A 62 -31.22 0.04 0.40
CA LYS A 62 -30.17 -0.04 1.43
C LYS A 62 -28.78 -0.20 0.82
N ILE A 63 -27.76 0.37 1.47
CA ILE A 63 -26.36 0.11 1.13
C ILE A 63 -25.87 -1.09 1.96
N GLU A 64 -25.35 -2.13 1.30
CA GLU A 64 -24.84 -3.33 1.99
C GLU A 64 -23.37 -3.20 2.42
N GLY A 65 -22.66 -2.23 1.83
CA GLY A 65 -21.31 -1.87 2.23
C GLY A 65 -20.61 -0.95 1.24
N PHE A 66 -19.38 -0.61 1.56
CA PHE A 66 -18.54 0.30 0.79
C PHE A 66 -17.21 -0.34 0.42
N ILE A 67 -16.69 0.03 -0.76
CA ILE A 67 -15.30 -0.23 -1.15
C ILE A 67 -14.60 1.13 -1.18
N LEU A 68 -13.47 1.23 -0.49
CA LEU A 68 -12.70 2.48 -0.46
C LEU A 68 -11.44 2.39 -1.30
N THR A 69 -11.12 3.49 -1.97
CA THR A 69 -9.89 3.64 -2.74
C THR A 69 -9.49 5.12 -2.75
N GLY A 70 -8.18 5.38 -2.86
CA GLY A 70 -7.64 6.72 -2.90
C GLY A 70 -6.13 6.70 -3.14
N GLY A 71 -5.63 7.72 -3.82
CA GLY A 71 -4.21 7.88 -4.15
C GLY A 71 -3.41 8.64 -3.09
N SER A 72 -2.20 8.18 -2.82
CA SER A 72 -1.21 8.83 -1.94
C SER A 72 -1.81 9.09 -0.56
N LYS A 73 -1.95 10.34 -0.12
CA LYS A 73 -2.60 10.69 1.15
C LYS A 73 -4.05 10.21 1.27
N ARG A 74 -4.78 10.09 0.15
CA ARG A 74 -6.13 9.50 0.17
C ARG A 74 -6.06 7.98 0.27
N GLY A 75 -4.96 7.37 -0.15
CA GLY A 75 -4.63 5.96 0.14
C GLY A 75 -4.36 5.75 1.62
N TRP A 76 -3.66 6.70 2.24
CA TRP A 76 -3.50 6.74 3.70
C TRP A 76 -4.86 6.82 4.42
N THR A 77 -5.72 7.76 4.00
CA THR A 77 -7.08 7.88 4.53
C THR A 77 -7.92 6.61 4.29
N THR A 78 -7.74 5.93 3.15
CA THR A 78 -8.43 4.67 2.85
C THR A 78 -8.14 3.60 3.91
N TRP A 79 -6.86 3.44 4.28
CA TRP A 79 -6.45 2.53 5.34
C TRP A 79 -7.05 2.89 6.69
N LEU A 80 -6.90 4.15 7.11
CA LEU A 80 -7.40 4.60 8.42
C LEU A 80 -8.93 4.51 8.49
N THR A 81 -9.65 4.83 7.41
CA THR A 81 -11.12 4.74 7.40
C THR A 81 -11.58 3.30 7.51
N ALA A 82 -10.89 2.36 6.84
CA ALA A 82 -11.21 0.93 6.90
C ALA A 82 -11.10 0.34 8.31
N ALA A 83 -10.18 0.84 9.12
CA ALA A 83 -10.06 0.42 10.52
C ALA A 83 -11.17 0.96 11.43
N MET A 84 -11.94 1.96 10.97
CA MET A 84 -12.85 2.73 11.83
C MET A 84 -14.33 2.49 11.52
N ASP A 85 -14.68 1.85 10.40
CA ASP A 85 -16.06 1.72 9.93
C ASP A 85 -16.34 0.33 9.33
N GLU A 86 -17.14 -0.47 10.05
CA GLU A 86 -17.51 -1.85 9.71
C GLU A 86 -18.33 -2.01 8.42
N ARG A 87 -18.88 -0.91 7.88
CA ARG A 87 -19.60 -0.93 6.60
C ARG A 87 -18.65 -1.10 5.42
N ILE A 88 -17.35 -0.89 5.63
CA ILE A 88 -16.33 -1.09 4.60
C ILE A 88 -16.12 -2.60 4.41
N LYS A 89 -16.22 -3.06 3.17
CA LYS A 89 -16.13 -4.48 2.79
C LYS A 89 -14.85 -4.83 2.02
N GLY A 90 -14.06 -3.83 1.64
CA GLY A 90 -12.78 -4.02 0.98
C GLY A 90 -12.10 -2.70 0.66
N ILE A 91 -10.78 -2.71 0.50
CA ILE A 91 -10.01 -1.51 0.14
C ILE A 91 -9.03 -1.73 -1.01
N VAL A 92 -8.84 -0.67 -1.79
CA VAL A 92 -7.83 -0.57 -2.86
C VAL A 92 -7.01 0.70 -2.64
N PRO A 93 -6.13 0.75 -1.63
CA PRO A 93 -5.26 1.91 -1.40
C PRO A 93 -4.24 2.04 -2.52
N ILE A 94 -4.02 3.26 -3.00
CA ILE A 94 -3.14 3.54 -4.14
C ILE A 94 -1.96 4.40 -3.69
N ALA A 95 -0.74 4.03 -4.09
CA ALA A 95 0.50 4.77 -3.84
C ALA A 95 0.75 5.11 -2.36
N PHE A 96 0.34 4.23 -1.45
CA PHE A 96 0.61 4.33 -0.02
C PHE A 96 1.07 2.97 0.53
N ASP A 97 2.39 2.78 0.57
CA ASP A 97 3.10 1.55 0.99
C ASP A 97 3.98 1.84 2.21
N ASN A 98 3.40 2.50 3.23
CA ASN A 98 4.11 3.01 4.40
C ASN A 98 3.32 2.80 5.69
N LEU A 99 2.95 1.54 5.94
CA LEU A 99 2.46 1.09 7.24
C LEU A 99 3.65 0.76 8.13
N ASN A 100 3.45 0.85 9.46
CA ASN A 100 4.50 0.62 10.45
C ASN A 100 5.58 1.70 10.34
N ILE A 101 5.16 2.97 10.42
CA ILE A 101 5.93 4.17 10.06
C ILE A 101 7.27 4.23 10.79
N ALA A 102 7.32 3.85 12.07
CA ALA A 102 8.56 3.84 12.83
C ALA A 102 9.60 2.88 12.23
N GLU A 103 9.20 1.64 11.95
CA GLU A 103 10.07 0.65 11.29
C GLU A 103 10.42 1.07 9.86
N GLN A 104 9.49 1.70 9.13
CA GLN A 104 9.76 2.24 7.79
C GLN A 104 10.86 3.31 7.81
N MET A 105 10.88 4.19 8.82
CA MET A 105 11.90 5.22 8.95
C MET A 105 13.27 4.62 9.24
N GLN A 106 13.34 3.64 10.14
CA GLN A 106 14.58 2.90 10.39
C GLN A 106 15.05 2.16 9.13
N HIS A 107 14.11 1.54 8.40
CA HIS A 107 14.41 0.85 7.15
C HIS A 107 14.88 1.80 6.05
N GLN A 108 14.36 3.03 5.93
CA GLN A 108 14.91 4.02 5.00
C GLN A 108 16.36 4.37 5.33
N LEU A 109 16.69 4.57 6.61
CA LEU A 109 18.06 4.89 7.02
C LEU A 109 19.01 3.73 6.76
N SER A 110 18.62 2.48 7.04
CA SER A 110 19.45 1.31 6.74
C SER A 110 19.56 1.03 5.24
N PHE A 111 18.49 1.27 4.47
CA PHE A 111 18.42 0.98 3.05
C PHE A 111 19.09 2.07 2.19
N TRP A 112 18.90 3.35 2.48
CA TRP A 112 19.43 4.45 1.67
C TRP A 112 20.47 5.31 2.38
N GLY A 113 20.79 5.04 3.65
CA GLY A 113 21.66 5.89 4.46
C GLY A 113 21.05 7.25 4.82
N SER A 114 19.81 7.51 4.40
CA SER A 114 19.12 8.78 4.57
C SER A 114 17.62 8.63 4.34
N PHE A 115 16.83 9.57 4.84
CA PHE A 115 15.42 9.68 4.48
C PHE A 115 15.25 10.06 3.01
N SER A 116 14.17 9.61 2.41
CA SER A 116 13.83 9.99 1.05
C SER A 116 13.59 11.51 0.94
N PRO A 117 14.11 12.17 -0.12
CA PRO A 117 13.75 13.54 -0.43
C PRO A 117 12.24 13.76 -0.64
N SER A 118 11.49 12.70 -0.96
CA SER A 118 10.04 12.76 -1.16
C SER A 118 9.24 12.88 0.13
N ILE A 119 9.87 12.76 1.30
CA ILE A 119 9.24 12.97 2.61
C ILE A 119 9.87 14.15 3.37
N ARG A 120 10.60 15.02 2.67
CA ARG A 120 11.36 16.13 3.28
C ARG A 120 10.48 17.03 4.15
N GLU A 121 9.21 17.21 3.79
CA GLU A 121 8.25 18.04 4.50
C GLU A 121 8.07 17.60 5.95
N TYR A 122 8.18 16.29 6.20
CA TYR A 122 8.06 15.69 7.52
C TYR A 122 9.42 15.72 8.26
N VAL A 123 10.51 15.48 7.54
CA VAL A 123 11.88 15.51 8.07
C VAL A 123 12.26 16.92 8.53
N GLU A 124 12.03 17.94 7.71
CA GLU A 124 12.34 19.35 7.99
C GLU A 124 11.57 19.88 9.21
N ARG A 125 10.41 19.30 9.52
CA ARG A 125 9.60 19.63 10.70
C ARG A 125 9.94 18.79 11.94
N GLY A 126 10.94 17.91 11.85
CA GLY A 126 11.34 17.04 12.96
C GLY A 126 10.25 16.04 13.37
N ILE A 127 9.41 15.60 12.43
CA ILE A 127 8.32 14.65 12.72
C ILE A 127 8.85 13.22 12.78
N LEU A 128 9.93 12.91 12.05
CA LEU A 128 10.37 11.53 11.75
C LEU A 128 11.74 11.13 12.33
N ASP A 129 12.40 12.00 13.12
CA ASP A 129 13.76 11.81 13.64
C ASP A 129 13.84 10.97 14.94
N ASP A 130 12.96 11.20 15.91
CA ASP A 130 12.90 10.53 17.21
C ASP A 130 11.50 9.95 17.45
N LEU A 131 11.18 8.87 16.76
CA LEU A 131 9.86 8.22 16.88
C LEU A 131 9.68 7.42 18.17
N ASP A 132 10.69 7.41 19.06
CA ASP A 132 10.57 6.89 20.42
C ASP A 132 10.07 7.94 21.43
N ASN A 133 10.13 9.22 21.05
CA ASN A 133 9.57 10.33 21.82
C ASN A 133 8.08 10.08 22.15
N PRO A 134 7.64 10.23 23.41
CA PRO A 134 6.25 9.96 23.80
C PRO A 134 5.20 10.74 22.99
N VAL A 135 5.46 12.01 22.64
CA VAL A 135 4.51 12.84 21.88
C VAL A 135 4.42 12.38 20.42
N LYS A 136 5.55 11.98 19.82
CA LYS A 136 5.56 11.47 18.44
C LYS A 136 4.98 10.06 18.37
N ARG A 137 5.23 9.22 19.38
CA ARG A 137 4.54 7.93 19.53
C ARG A 137 3.04 8.12 19.64
N ASP A 138 2.59 9.09 20.42
CA ASP A 138 1.16 9.41 20.52
C ASP A 138 0.60 9.83 19.16
N LEU A 139 1.29 10.70 18.41
CA LEU A 139 0.89 11.04 17.03
C LEU A 139 0.74 9.77 16.14
N LEU A 140 1.74 8.88 16.17
CA LEU A 140 1.74 7.64 15.39
C LEU A 140 0.55 6.74 15.73
N GLN A 141 0.05 6.74 16.96
CA GLN A 141 -1.15 5.98 17.31
C GLN A 141 -2.34 6.39 16.43
N TYR A 142 -2.45 7.66 16.05
CA TYR A 142 -3.58 8.14 15.24
C TYR A 142 -3.34 8.06 13.73
N ILE A 143 -2.08 8.24 13.31
CA ILE A 143 -1.78 8.37 11.89
C ILE A 143 -1.25 7.08 11.27
N ASP A 144 -0.68 6.14 12.01
CA ASP A 144 -0.19 4.90 11.42
C ASP A 144 -1.30 3.85 11.32
N PRO A 145 -1.69 3.38 10.11
CA PRO A 145 -2.71 2.35 9.99
C PRO A 145 -2.29 1.01 10.62
N PHE A 146 -0.99 0.76 10.78
CA PHE A 146 -0.49 -0.47 11.40
C PHE A 146 -0.87 -0.59 12.89
N THR A 147 -1.09 0.53 13.56
CA THR A 147 -1.65 0.58 14.92
C THR A 147 -2.99 -0.16 14.99
N TYR A 148 -3.78 -0.08 13.92
CA TYR A 148 -5.13 -0.65 13.80
C TYR A 148 -5.20 -1.90 12.93
N ARG A 149 -4.07 -2.57 12.69
CA ARG A 149 -4.00 -3.72 11.77
C ARG A 149 -4.99 -4.84 12.10
N MET A 150 -5.31 -5.07 13.38
CA MET A 150 -6.27 -6.09 13.78
C MET A 150 -7.71 -5.76 13.35
N ASP A 151 -8.03 -4.48 13.15
CA ASP A 151 -9.33 -4.02 12.67
C ASP A 151 -9.39 -3.99 11.12
N LEU A 152 -8.32 -4.41 10.46
CA LEU A 152 -8.19 -4.45 9.01
C LEU A 152 -8.33 -5.88 8.50
N GLU A 153 -9.41 -6.60 8.84
CA GLU A 153 -9.66 -7.95 8.29
C GLU A 153 -10.22 -7.93 6.85
N VAL A 154 -10.72 -6.78 6.40
CA VAL A 154 -11.30 -6.62 5.05
C VAL A 154 -10.29 -6.96 3.94
N PRO A 155 -10.71 -7.53 2.81
CA PRO A 155 -9.80 -7.79 1.68
C PRO A 155 -9.16 -6.50 1.17
N LYS A 156 -7.87 -6.56 0.83
CA LYS A 156 -7.06 -5.40 0.46
C LYS A 156 -6.14 -5.67 -0.73
N LEU A 157 -6.29 -4.84 -1.77
CA LEU A 157 -5.44 -4.86 -2.97
C LEU A 157 -4.63 -3.57 -3.03
N ILE A 158 -3.35 -3.61 -2.63
CA ILE A 158 -2.51 -2.41 -2.56
C ILE A 158 -1.91 -2.13 -3.93
N VAL A 159 -2.23 -0.99 -4.53
CA VAL A 159 -1.70 -0.59 -5.83
C VAL A 159 -0.50 0.33 -5.65
N VAL A 160 0.67 -0.08 -6.14
CA VAL A 160 1.91 0.70 -5.97
C VAL A 160 2.74 0.67 -7.25
N GLY A 161 3.30 1.82 -7.64
CA GLY A 161 4.29 1.85 -8.71
C GLY A 161 5.65 1.32 -8.23
N ARG A 162 6.32 0.51 -9.05
CA ARG A 162 7.70 0.12 -8.73
C ARG A 162 8.66 1.25 -9.02
N ASN A 163 9.75 1.28 -8.25
CA ASN A 163 10.75 2.36 -8.25
C ASN A 163 10.22 3.69 -7.67
N ASP A 164 9.20 3.63 -6.80
CA ASP A 164 8.69 4.79 -6.07
C ASP A 164 9.81 5.43 -5.23
N PRO A 165 10.10 6.73 -5.39
CA PRO A 165 11.11 7.40 -4.58
C PRO A 165 10.73 7.55 -3.11
N HIS A 166 9.46 7.39 -2.70
CA HIS A 166 9.04 7.59 -1.31
C HIS A 166 9.54 6.48 -0.38
N TRP A 167 9.49 5.22 -0.83
CA TRP A 167 9.67 4.05 0.03
C TRP A 167 10.69 3.07 -0.55
N PRO A 168 11.50 2.38 0.28
CA PRO A 168 12.37 1.29 -0.17
C PRO A 168 11.59 0.25 -0.98
N ILE A 169 12.28 -0.41 -1.91
CA ILE A 169 11.59 -1.28 -2.89
C ILE A 169 10.86 -2.46 -2.20
N ASP A 170 11.34 -2.87 -1.03
CA ASP A 170 10.83 -3.95 -0.18
C ASP A 170 10.02 -3.44 1.03
N ALA A 171 9.56 -2.19 1.05
CA ALA A 171 8.84 -1.57 2.18
C ALA A 171 7.67 -2.41 2.72
N SER A 172 6.95 -3.11 1.84
CA SER A 172 5.85 -4.00 2.21
C SER A 172 6.23 -5.09 3.21
N LYS A 173 7.50 -5.53 3.24
CA LYS A 173 7.96 -6.59 4.14
C LYS A 173 7.78 -6.26 5.63
N LEU A 174 7.63 -4.98 5.97
CA LEU A 174 7.56 -4.51 7.36
C LEU A 174 6.15 -4.58 7.98
N TYR A 175 5.15 -4.98 7.20
CA TYR A 175 3.78 -5.03 7.69
C TYR A 175 2.93 -6.18 7.13
N VAL A 176 3.23 -6.72 5.95
CA VAL A 176 2.31 -7.62 5.24
C VAL A 176 2.02 -8.92 5.98
N ASP A 177 3.01 -9.48 6.69
CA ASP A 177 2.85 -10.74 7.42
C ASP A 177 1.99 -10.59 8.68
N ASP A 178 1.82 -9.34 9.15
CA ASP A 178 1.02 -8.99 10.33
C ASP A 178 -0.38 -8.47 9.98
N LEU A 179 -0.72 -8.37 8.68
CA LEU A 179 -2.05 -7.97 8.24
C LEU A 179 -3.02 -9.15 8.24
N PRO A 180 -4.16 -9.08 8.94
CA PRO A 180 -5.19 -10.10 8.85
C PRO A 180 -5.99 -9.97 7.54
N GLY A 181 -6.73 -11.04 7.24
CA GLY A 181 -7.58 -11.10 6.05
C GLY A 181 -6.82 -11.30 4.76
N TYR A 182 -7.53 -11.18 3.63
CA TYR A 182 -6.93 -11.32 2.32
C TYR A 182 -6.14 -10.06 1.94
N PHE A 183 -4.92 -10.25 1.46
CA PHE A 183 -4.05 -9.18 1.00
C PHE A 183 -3.30 -9.59 -0.28
N SER A 184 -3.14 -8.64 -1.20
CA SER A 184 -2.16 -8.76 -2.28
C SER A 184 -1.64 -7.41 -2.76
N MET A 185 -0.40 -7.40 -3.27
CA MET A 185 0.14 -6.28 -4.04
C MET A 185 -0.41 -6.30 -5.46
N VAL A 186 -0.55 -5.11 -6.05
CA VAL A 186 -0.86 -4.86 -7.45
C VAL A 186 0.17 -3.85 -7.96
N TYR A 187 1.29 -4.35 -8.47
CA TYR A 187 2.39 -3.46 -8.87
C TYR A 187 2.19 -2.89 -10.26
N ALA A 188 2.47 -1.59 -10.43
CA ALA A 188 2.68 -0.99 -11.75
C ALA A 188 4.20 -0.94 -12.02
N PRO A 189 4.75 -1.85 -12.84
CA PRO A 189 6.20 -1.94 -13.05
C PRO A 189 6.75 -0.64 -13.64
N ASN A 190 7.86 -0.15 -13.11
CA ASN A 190 8.55 1.05 -13.61
C ASN A 190 7.75 2.37 -13.53
N ALA A 191 6.62 2.41 -12.80
CA ALA A 191 5.73 3.57 -12.73
C ALA A 191 6.15 4.63 -11.69
N ARG A 192 7.18 4.38 -10.87
CA ARG A 192 7.64 5.25 -9.78
C ARG A 192 6.51 5.53 -8.78
N HIS A 193 6.24 6.80 -8.45
CA HIS A 193 5.08 7.18 -7.61
C HIS A 193 3.75 7.21 -8.38
N GLY A 194 3.76 6.81 -9.66
CA GLY A 194 2.58 6.71 -10.49
C GLY A 194 1.84 5.38 -10.32
N THR A 195 0.75 5.25 -11.06
CA THR A 195 0.03 3.98 -11.25
C THR A 195 -0.36 3.81 -12.71
N GLU A 196 -0.75 2.58 -13.05
CA GLU A 196 -1.41 2.28 -14.32
C GLU A 196 -2.92 2.24 -14.10
N VAL A 197 -3.65 3.10 -14.81
CA VAL A 197 -5.13 3.19 -14.73
C VAL A 197 -5.79 1.82 -14.95
N PHE A 198 -5.22 1.02 -15.85
CA PHE A 198 -5.68 -0.35 -16.10
C PHE A 198 -5.64 -1.19 -14.82
N ARG A 199 -4.49 -1.27 -14.14
CA ARG A 199 -4.32 -2.07 -12.92
C ARG A 199 -5.21 -1.58 -11.78
N VAL A 200 -5.33 -0.26 -11.61
CA VAL A 200 -6.26 0.33 -10.62
C VAL A 200 -7.69 -0.10 -10.90
N THR A 201 -8.14 0.04 -12.15
CA THR A 201 -9.52 -0.31 -12.55
C THR A 201 -9.79 -1.80 -12.39
N GLN A 202 -8.81 -2.65 -12.70
CA GLN A 202 -8.93 -4.09 -12.51
C GLN A 202 -8.97 -4.50 -11.05
N ALA A 203 -8.14 -3.91 -10.18
CA ALA A 203 -8.18 -4.16 -8.75
C ALA A 203 -9.54 -3.78 -8.14
N ILE A 204 -10.06 -2.59 -8.48
CA ILE A 204 -11.38 -2.14 -8.02
C ILE A 204 -12.49 -3.05 -8.58
N SER A 205 -12.46 -3.37 -9.87
CA SER A 205 -13.48 -4.24 -10.47
C SER A 205 -13.47 -5.64 -9.87
N SER A 206 -12.30 -6.18 -9.53
CA SER A 206 -12.15 -7.49 -8.91
C SER A 206 -12.65 -7.48 -7.47
N MET A 207 -12.42 -6.38 -6.74
CA MET A 207 -12.99 -6.16 -5.39
C MET A 207 -14.52 -6.11 -5.41
N ILE A 208 -15.10 -5.36 -6.34
CA ILE A 208 -16.55 -5.30 -6.53
C ILE A 208 -17.10 -6.70 -6.83
N TYR A 209 -16.44 -7.45 -7.71
CA TYR A 209 -16.88 -8.79 -8.07
C TYR A 209 -16.83 -9.74 -6.86
N HIS A 210 -15.69 -9.81 -6.16
CA HIS A 210 -15.52 -10.63 -4.96
C HIS A 210 -16.60 -10.36 -3.90
N ILE A 211 -16.87 -9.09 -3.60
CA ILE A 211 -17.87 -8.73 -2.58
C ILE A 211 -19.29 -9.13 -3.00
N ASN A 212 -19.62 -9.06 -4.30
CA ASN A 212 -20.95 -9.40 -4.79
C ASN A 212 -21.19 -10.91 -4.98
N THR A 213 -20.14 -11.71 -5.19
CA THR A 213 -20.27 -13.15 -5.50
C THR A 213 -19.74 -14.06 -4.40
N SER A 214 -18.93 -13.54 -3.48
CA SER A 214 -18.15 -14.31 -2.51
C SER A 214 -17.15 -15.29 -3.15
N GLU A 215 -16.86 -15.17 -4.45
CA GLU A 215 -15.82 -15.97 -5.11
C GLU A 215 -14.43 -15.64 -4.56
N GLU A 216 -13.62 -16.66 -4.32
CA GLU A 216 -12.33 -16.53 -3.67
C GLU A 216 -11.28 -15.91 -4.62
N PHE A 217 -10.58 -14.88 -4.13
CA PHE A 217 -9.47 -14.29 -4.87
C PHE A 217 -8.32 -15.29 -5.08
N PRO A 218 -7.56 -15.17 -6.18
CA PRO A 218 -6.28 -15.85 -6.28
C PRO A 218 -5.28 -15.24 -5.27
N ALA A 219 -4.31 -16.03 -4.81
CA ALA A 219 -3.21 -15.56 -3.96
C ALA A 219 -1.87 -16.10 -4.47
N LEU A 220 -0.83 -15.28 -4.30
CA LEU A 220 0.55 -15.61 -4.67
C LEU A 220 1.46 -15.51 -3.46
N SER A 221 2.34 -16.50 -3.34
CA SER A 221 3.46 -16.46 -2.41
C SER A 221 4.67 -17.10 -3.06
N CYS A 222 5.82 -17.04 -2.40
CA CYS A 222 7.05 -17.64 -2.92
C CYS A 222 7.78 -18.35 -1.79
N LYS A 223 8.22 -19.59 -2.03
CA LYS A 223 9.19 -20.27 -1.17
C LYS A 223 10.58 -19.83 -1.59
N ILE A 224 11.37 -19.42 -0.60
CA ILE A 224 12.71 -18.85 -0.83
C ILE A 224 13.72 -19.64 0.00
N VAL A 225 14.80 -20.06 -0.65
CA VAL A 225 15.98 -20.60 0.02
C VAL A 225 17.19 -19.79 -0.44
N SER A 226 17.65 -18.88 0.41
CA SER A 226 18.83 -18.05 0.16
C SER A 226 20.13 -18.80 0.48
N PHE A 227 21.17 -18.48 -0.27
CA PHE A 227 22.55 -18.93 -0.08
C PHE A 227 23.50 -17.77 -0.43
N GLU A 228 24.80 -17.96 -0.19
CA GLU A 228 25.79 -16.87 -0.17
C GLU A 228 25.78 -15.96 -1.42
N GLU A 229 25.60 -16.55 -2.61
CA GLU A 229 25.61 -15.82 -3.88
C GLU A 229 24.27 -15.85 -4.64
N GLY A 230 23.18 -16.24 -3.98
CA GLY A 230 21.94 -16.47 -4.70
C GLY A 230 20.73 -16.84 -3.85
N ALA A 231 19.61 -17.06 -4.53
CA ALA A 231 18.41 -17.64 -3.93
C ALA A 231 17.73 -18.60 -4.90
N ARG A 232 17.24 -19.70 -4.36
CA ARG A 232 16.28 -20.56 -5.07
C ARG A 232 14.89 -20.13 -4.68
N ILE A 233 14.08 -19.81 -5.68
CA ILE A 233 12.71 -19.37 -5.51
C ILE A 233 11.76 -20.35 -6.20
N GLN A 234 10.63 -20.61 -5.57
CA GLN A 234 9.56 -21.42 -6.13
C GLN A 234 8.21 -20.70 -5.90
N PRO A 235 7.50 -20.32 -6.96
CA PRO A 235 6.17 -19.72 -6.81
C PRO A 235 5.19 -20.71 -6.17
N VAL A 236 4.27 -20.17 -5.38
CA VAL A 236 3.13 -20.91 -4.84
C VAL A 236 1.88 -20.14 -5.21
N VAL A 237 1.08 -20.74 -6.08
CA VAL A 237 -0.15 -20.14 -6.60
C VAL A 237 -1.36 -20.82 -5.96
N LYS A 238 -2.23 -20.03 -5.33
CA LYS A 238 -3.59 -20.44 -4.98
C LYS A 238 -4.52 -19.74 -5.95
N ARG A 239 -5.25 -20.49 -6.78
CA ARG A 239 -6.04 -19.89 -7.86
C ARG A 239 -7.39 -19.33 -7.37
N GLY A 240 -7.89 -19.78 -6.21
CA GLY A 240 -9.26 -19.49 -5.79
C GLY A 240 -10.24 -19.90 -6.88
N ASP A 241 -11.20 -19.02 -7.19
CA ASP A 241 -12.15 -19.18 -8.30
C ASP A 241 -11.65 -18.54 -9.60
N ALA A 242 -10.42 -17.99 -9.61
CA ALA A 242 -9.83 -17.38 -10.80
C ALA A 242 -9.15 -18.39 -11.72
N LYS A 243 -9.08 -18.06 -13.01
CA LYS A 243 -8.24 -18.77 -13.99
C LYS A 243 -6.88 -18.08 -14.07
N MET A 244 -5.78 -18.79 -13.85
CA MET A 244 -4.45 -18.25 -14.13
C MET A 244 -4.16 -18.30 -15.63
N ASN A 245 -3.73 -17.16 -16.18
CA ASN A 245 -3.37 -17.02 -17.59
C ASN A 245 -1.85 -17.00 -17.79
N GLU A 246 -1.13 -16.32 -16.90
CA GLU A 246 0.32 -16.13 -17.00
C GLU A 246 0.94 -15.98 -15.61
N LEU A 247 2.20 -16.40 -15.47
CA LEU A 247 3.02 -16.14 -14.29
C LEU A 247 4.33 -15.52 -14.75
N ARG A 248 4.71 -14.40 -14.13
CA ARG A 248 5.84 -13.56 -14.51
C ARG A 248 6.79 -13.41 -13.34
N LEU A 249 8.08 -13.61 -13.59
CA LEU A 249 9.14 -13.23 -12.65
C LEU A 249 9.67 -11.87 -13.05
N PHE A 250 9.44 -10.85 -12.22
CA PHE A 250 10.05 -9.55 -12.38
C PHE A 250 11.36 -9.48 -11.61
N THR A 251 12.43 -9.02 -12.26
CA THR A 251 13.74 -8.81 -11.64
C THR A 251 14.30 -7.43 -11.97
N SER A 252 15.11 -6.90 -11.06
CA SER A 252 15.90 -5.69 -11.27
C SER A 252 17.17 -5.77 -10.44
N SER A 253 18.27 -5.23 -10.94
CA SER A 253 19.53 -5.14 -10.19
C SER A 253 19.99 -3.70 -10.07
N SER A 254 20.69 -3.38 -8.99
CA SER A 254 21.27 -2.06 -8.77
C SER A 254 22.70 -2.16 -8.20
N PRO A 255 23.69 -1.44 -8.77
CA PRO A 255 25.06 -1.45 -8.25
C PRO A 255 25.21 -0.98 -6.80
N ASP A 256 24.35 -0.06 -6.36
CA ASP A 256 24.38 0.57 -5.03
C ASP A 256 23.21 0.11 -4.14
N GLY A 257 22.40 -0.84 -4.61
CA GLY A 257 21.20 -1.30 -3.91
C GLY A 257 20.08 -0.26 -3.83
N ASP A 258 20.18 0.87 -4.54
CA ASP A 258 19.10 1.84 -4.72
C ASP A 258 18.38 1.61 -6.05
N PHE A 259 17.15 1.12 -5.97
CA PHE A 259 16.35 0.74 -7.14
C PHE A 259 15.57 1.91 -7.74
N ARG A 260 15.64 3.14 -7.22
CA ARG A 260 14.84 4.28 -7.72
C ARG A 260 15.09 4.64 -9.18
N LYS A 261 16.26 4.25 -9.73
CA LYS A 261 16.65 4.44 -11.14
C LYS A 261 16.73 3.12 -11.92
N SER A 262 16.55 1.98 -11.25
CA SER A 262 16.61 0.68 -11.90
C SER A 262 15.34 0.40 -12.70
N ARG A 263 15.43 -0.53 -13.66
CA ARG A 263 14.29 -0.98 -14.46
C ARG A 263 13.99 -2.44 -14.11
N PHE A 264 12.71 -2.73 -13.91
CA PHE A 264 12.21 -4.10 -13.80
C PHE A 264 11.89 -4.64 -15.19
N GLU A 265 12.47 -5.79 -15.49
CA GLU A 265 12.11 -6.64 -16.64
C GLU A 265 11.41 -7.89 -16.11
N PHE A 266 10.68 -8.59 -16.99
CA PHE A 266 10.11 -9.87 -16.63
C PHE A 266 10.37 -10.96 -17.65
N GLU A 267 10.32 -12.19 -17.16
CA GLU A 267 10.22 -13.41 -17.97
C GLU A 267 9.01 -14.23 -17.53
N ILE A 268 8.47 -15.04 -18.45
CA ILE A 268 7.37 -15.95 -18.16
C ILE A 268 7.93 -17.20 -17.50
N ILE A 269 7.32 -17.60 -16.38
CA ILE A 269 7.72 -18.77 -15.60
C ILE A 269 6.55 -19.74 -15.42
N ASN A 270 6.84 -20.96 -14.97
CA ASN A 270 5.82 -21.96 -14.64
C ASN A 270 5.65 -22.14 -13.12
N GLU A 271 4.45 -22.56 -12.67
CA GLU A 271 4.15 -22.75 -11.24
C GLU A 271 5.05 -23.77 -10.54
N THR A 272 5.54 -24.78 -11.27
CA THR A 272 6.39 -25.84 -10.72
C THR A 272 7.88 -25.54 -10.89
N GLN A 273 8.24 -24.42 -11.51
CA GLN A 273 9.62 -24.10 -11.84
C GLN A 273 10.37 -23.72 -10.56
N LEU A 274 11.46 -24.44 -10.30
CA LEU A 274 12.47 -24.00 -9.34
C LEU A 274 13.43 -23.07 -10.08
N ILE A 275 13.48 -21.81 -9.67
CA ILE A 275 14.28 -20.77 -10.32
C ILE A 275 15.45 -20.46 -9.41
N GLU A 276 16.66 -20.52 -9.95
CA GLU A 276 17.87 -20.10 -9.24
C GLU A 276 18.26 -18.71 -9.72
N LEU A 277 18.29 -17.77 -8.79
CA LEU A 277 18.76 -16.41 -9.01
C LEU A 277 20.18 -16.30 -8.43
N SER A 278 21.15 -15.91 -9.25
CA SER A 278 22.51 -15.61 -8.82
C SER A 278 22.73 -14.10 -8.77
N PHE A 279 23.30 -13.60 -7.68
CA PHE A 279 23.40 -12.17 -7.39
C PHE A 279 24.85 -11.69 -7.50
N GLY A 280 25.24 -11.16 -8.66
CA GLY A 280 26.48 -10.40 -8.81
C GLY A 280 26.38 -8.94 -8.34
N LEU A 281 25.16 -8.47 -8.12
CA LEU A 281 24.80 -7.14 -7.62
C LEU A 281 23.57 -7.27 -6.70
N PRO A 282 23.27 -6.27 -5.86
CA PRO A 282 21.98 -6.19 -5.20
C PRO A 282 20.83 -6.38 -6.19
N THR A 283 19.93 -7.33 -5.92
CA THR A 283 18.85 -7.71 -6.84
C THR A 283 17.51 -7.72 -6.11
N ALA A 284 16.52 -7.06 -6.70
CA ALA A 284 15.13 -7.08 -6.29
C ALA A 284 14.32 -7.98 -7.22
N TYR A 285 13.38 -8.75 -6.66
CA TYR A 285 12.43 -9.52 -7.45
C TYR A 285 11.05 -9.55 -6.83
N TYR A 286 10.05 -9.81 -7.66
CA TYR A 286 8.70 -10.22 -7.25
C TYR A 286 8.09 -11.11 -8.33
N ILE A 287 7.07 -11.87 -7.96
CA ILE A 287 6.31 -12.69 -8.91
C ILE A 287 4.96 -12.04 -9.11
N GLU A 288 4.56 -11.87 -10.38
CA GLU A 288 3.24 -11.40 -10.78
C GLU A 288 2.48 -12.53 -11.45
N GLY A 289 1.22 -12.72 -11.06
CA GLY A 289 0.29 -13.60 -11.75
C GLY A 289 -0.76 -12.77 -12.46
N VAL A 290 -1.05 -13.14 -13.70
CA VAL A 290 -2.15 -12.60 -14.49
C VAL A 290 -3.28 -13.61 -14.47
N PHE A 291 -4.41 -13.22 -13.89
CA PHE A 291 -5.59 -14.05 -13.72
C PHE A 291 -6.77 -13.48 -14.51
N THR A 292 -7.72 -14.34 -14.88
CA THR A 292 -9.08 -13.92 -15.21
C THR A 292 -9.98 -14.22 -14.01
N PHE A 293 -10.62 -13.17 -13.47
CA PHE A 293 -11.52 -13.22 -12.33
C PHE A 293 -12.73 -12.33 -12.62
N GLY A 294 -13.95 -12.85 -12.45
CA GLY A 294 -15.18 -12.14 -12.85
C GLY A 294 -15.19 -11.69 -14.32
N GLY A 295 -14.58 -12.48 -15.21
CA GLY A 295 -14.50 -12.19 -16.65
C GLY A 295 -13.53 -11.06 -17.04
N LYS A 296 -12.76 -10.51 -16.09
CA LYS A 296 -11.75 -9.46 -16.34
C LYS A 296 -10.38 -9.90 -15.85
N GLU A 297 -9.34 -9.21 -16.30
CA GLU A 297 -7.98 -9.48 -15.82
C GLU A 297 -7.78 -8.96 -14.39
N LEU A 298 -7.11 -9.74 -13.55
CA LEU A 298 -6.61 -9.36 -12.23
C LEU A 298 -5.12 -9.66 -12.19
N LEU A 299 -4.32 -8.63 -11.94
CA LEU A 299 -2.86 -8.74 -11.83
C LEU A 299 -2.49 -8.54 -10.36
N ILE A 300 -1.97 -9.60 -9.76
CA ILE A 300 -1.53 -9.59 -8.37
C ILE A 300 -0.07 -10.00 -8.28
N SER A 301 0.61 -9.53 -7.25
CA SER A 301 2.03 -9.76 -7.05
C SER A 301 2.36 -10.17 -5.62
N THR A 302 3.42 -10.97 -5.46
CA THR A 302 4.07 -11.17 -4.16
C THR A 302 4.70 -9.84 -3.70
N PRO A 303 4.89 -9.63 -2.39
CA PRO A 303 5.80 -8.59 -1.91
C PRO A 303 7.16 -8.67 -2.60
N THR A 304 7.79 -7.52 -2.82
CA THR A 304 9.15 -7.47 -3.39
C THR A 304 10.18 -7.84 -2.34
N VAL A 305 11.15 -8.67 -2.75
CA VAL A 305 12.27 -9.10 -1.92
C VAL A 305 13.57 -8.60 -2.54
N VAL A 306 14.51 -8.17 -1.69
CA VAL A 306 15.85 -7.70 -2.09
C VAL A 306 16.90 -8.64 -1.51
N PHE A 307 17.89 -9.00 -2.33
CA PHE A 307 19.07 -9.77 -1.92
C PHE A 307 20.35 -9.00 -2.22
N GLY A 308 21.45 -9.42 -1.58
CA GLY A 308 22.80 -8.92 -1.86
C GLY A 308 23.03 -7.48 -1.41
N LYS A 309 22.36 -7.05 -0.33
CA LYS A 309 22.50 -5.72 0.27
C LYS A 309 22.98 -5.83 1.71
#